data_AF-A0A2R6NAS1-F1
#
_entry.id   AF-A0A2R6NAS1-F1
#
_cell.length_a   1.000
_cell.length_b   1.000
_cell.length_c   1.000
_cell.angle_alpha   90.00
_cell.angle_beta   90.00
_cell.angle_gamma   90.00
#
_symmetry.space_group_name_H-M   'P 1'
#
loop_
_entity.id
_entity.type
_entity.pdbx_description
1 polymer ?
#
loop_
_entity_poly.entity_id
_entity_poly.type
_entity_poly.pdbx_seq_one_letter_code
_entity_poly.pdbx_strand_id
1 'polypeptide(L)' 'ETVELTYENHVYTLQTAPIRDDEGEVIGGLYITQDITEQRERETELQRQNERLEEFASVASYDPEAR' A
#
# COMPACT_ATOMS: atom_id res chain seq x y z
N GLU A 1 12.99 3.81 -8.42
CA GLU A 1 11.78 4.32 -7.76
C GLU A 1 10.69 3.28 -7.90
N THR A 2 9.92 3.02 -6.85
CA THR A 2 8.76 2.13 -6.92
C THR A 2 7.54 2.99 -7.18
N VAL A 3 6.82 2.70 -8.24
CA VAL A 3 5.54 3.36 -8.53
C VAL A 3 4.42 2.35 -8.41
N GLU A 4 3.27 2.80 -7.94
CA GLU A 4 2.06 1.99 -7.90
C GLU A 4 1.20 2.30 -9.11
N LEU A 5 0.70 1.25 -9.74
CA LEU A 5 -0.11 1.31 -10.94
C LEU A 5 -1.36 0.48 -10.73
N THR A 6 -2.51 1.06 -11.04
CA THR A 6 -3.78 0.34 -11.03
C THR A 6 -4.15 -0.03 -12.45
N TYR A 7 -4.38 -1.32 -12.70
CA TYR A 7 -4.81 -1.83 -14.00
C TYR A 7 -5.82 -2.97 -13.82
N GLU A 8 -6.93 -2.91 -14.55
CA GLU A 8 -8.00 -3.93 -14.52
C GLU A 8 -8.40 -4.37 -13.09
N ASN A 9 -8.54 -3.40 -12.18
CA ASN A 9 -8.91 -3.63 -10.78
C ASN A 9 -7.84 -4.26 -9.88
N HIS A 10 -6.62 -4.45 -10.40
CA HIS A 10 -5.47 -4.89 -9.64
C HIS A 10 -4.52 -3.71 -9.37
N VAL A 11 -3.86 -3.75 -8.22
CA VAL A 11 -2.81 -2.80 -7.85
C VAL A 11 -1.47 -3.49 -7.99
N TYR A 12 -0.57 -2.90 -8.76
CA TYR A 12 0.77 -3.41 -8.98
C TYR A 12 1.80 -2.41 -8.48
N THR A 13 2.89 -2.89 -7.88
CA THR A 13 4.12 -2.11 -7.78
C THR A 13 4.97 -2.36 -9.01
N LEU A 14 5.53 -1.30 -9.58
CA LEU A 14 6.49 -1.34 -10.67
C LEU A 14 7.80 -0.71 -10.22
N GLN A 15 8.89 -1.43 -10.40
CA GLN A 15 10.25 -0.90 -10.30
C GLN A 15 10.95 -1.06 -11.64
N THR A 16 11.72 -0.04 -12.03
CA THR A 16 12.51 -0.07 -13.26
C THR A 16 13.96 0.29 -12.98
N ALA A 17 14.86 -0.35 -13.71
CA ALA A 17 16.29 -0.05 -13.67
C ALA A 17 16.90 -0.19 -15.08
N PRO A 18 17.78 0.74 -15.51
CA PRO A 18 18.49 0.57 -16.76
C PRO A 18 19.54 -0.54 -16.62
N ILE A 19 19.67 -1.36 -17.66
CA ILE A 19 20.80 -2.28 -17.81
C ILE A 19 21.83 -1.56 -18.67
N ARG A 20 23.06 -1.50 -18.18
CA ARG A 20 24.18 -0.84 -18.84
C ARG A 20 25.26 -1.85 -19.19
N ASP A 21 25.97 -1.60 -20.28
CA ASP A 21 27.21 -2.32 -20.58
C ASP A 21 28.39 -1.80 -19.75
N ASP A 22 29.58 -2.36 -20.00
CA ASP A 22 30.81 -2.00 -19.29
C ASP A 22 31.27 -0.56 -19.57
N GLU A 23 30.80 0.05 -20.66
CA GLU A 23 31.07 1.44 -21.05
C GLU A 23 30.04 2.42 -20.44
N GLY A 24 28.99 1.90 -19.80
CA GLY A 24 27.93 2.67 -19.14
C GLY A 24 26.76 3.03 -20.07
N GLU A 25 26.78 2.60 -21.32
CA GLU A 25 25.73 2.82 -22.31
C GLU A 25 24.50 1.98 -21.95
N VAL A 26 23.30 2.56 -22.10
CA VAL A 26 22.05 1.86 -21.77
C VAL A 26 21.72 0.88 -22.89
N ILE A 27 21.84 -0.41 -22.59
CA ILE A 27 21.57 -1.51 -23.54
C ILE A 27 20.19 -2.15 -23.32
N GLY A 28 19.49 -1.78 -22.25
CA GLY A 28 18.16 -2.30 -21.97
C GLY A 28 17.53 -1.75 -20.70
N GLY A 29 16.34 -2.24 -20.38
CA GLY A 29 15.62 -1.94 -19.16
C GLY A 29 15.14 -3.21 -18.48
N LEU A 30 15.35 -3.29 -17.17
CA LEU A 30 14.71 -4.25 -16.29
C LEU A 30 13.46 -3.60 -15.70
N TYR A 31 12.35 -4.33 -15.70
CA TYR A 31 11.20 -4.01 -14.89
C TYR A 31 10.80 -5.20 -14.03
N ILE A 32 10.42 -4.91 -12.80
CA ILE A 32 9.86 -5.87 -11.86
C ILE A 32 8.47 -5.37 -11.50
N THR A 33 7.47 -6.21 -11.73
CA THR A 33 6.08 -5.96 -11.34
C THR A 33 5.66 -6.97 -10.29
N GLN A 34 4.89 -6.52 -9.31
CA GLN A 34 4.28 -7.37 -8.29
C GLN A 34 2.84 -6.95 -8.08
N ASP A 35 1.90 -7.89 -8.17
CA ASP A 35 0.52 -7.67 -7.77
C ASP A 35 0.46 -7.57 -6.24
N ILE A 36 -0.04 -6.44 -5.74
CA ILE A 36 -0.21 -6.13 -4.33
C ILE A 36 -1.69 -5.92 -3.95
N THR A 37 -2.63 -6.34 -4.80
CA THR A 37 -4.08 -6.14 -4.61
C THR A 37 -4.54 -6.75 -3.28
N GLU A 38 -4.22 -8.01 -3.04
CA GLU A 38 -4.59 -8.69 -1.78
C GLU A 38 -3.96 -8.02 -0.55
N GLN A 39 -2.73 -7.51 -0.68
CA GLN A 39 -2.07 -6.81 0.41
C GLN A 39 -2.81 -5.51 0.75
N ARG A 40 -3.17 -4.73 -0.27
CA ARG A 40 -3.92 -3.47 -0.11
C ARG A 40 -5.31 -3.69 0.49
N GLU A 41 -6.00 -4.75 0.08
CA GLU A 41 -7.30 -5.11 0.65
C GLU A 41 -7.19 -5.45 2.14
N ARG A 42 -6.17 -6.22 2.53
CA ARG A 42 -5.92 -6.55 3.94
C ARG A 42 -5.55 -5.32 4.76
N GLU A 43 -4.69 -4.45 4.25
CA GLU A 43 -4.32 -3.19 4.91
C GLU A 43 -5.55 -2.30 5.14
N THR A 44 -6.42 -2.20 4.12
CA THR A 44 -7.66 -1.42 4.21
C THR A 44 -8.63 -2.00 5.24
N GLU A 45 -8.81 -3.33 5.27
CA GLU A 45 -9.67 -3.98 6.26
C GLU A 45 -9.11 -3.82 7.68
N LEU A 46 -7.80 -3.92 7.86
CA LEU A 46 -7.14 -3.67 9.15
C LEU A 46 -7.35 -2.23 9.62
N GLN A 47 -7.20 -1.23 8.74
CA GLN A 47 -7.49 0.17 9.08
C GLN A 47 -8.94 0.35 9.52
N ARG A 48 -9.89 -0.20 8.76
CA ARG A 48 -11.32 -0.12 9.09
C ARG A 48 -11.65 -0.76 10.44
N GLN A 49 -10.99 -1.86 10.78
CA GLN A 49 -11.15 -2.51 12.08
C GLN A 49 -10.58 -1.66 13.22
N ASN A 50 -9.42 -1.04 13.02
CA ASN A 50 -8.84 -0.12 14.00
C ASN A 50 -9.73 1.10 14.23
N GLU A 51 -10.24 1.75 13.18
CA GLU A 51 -11.16 2.89 13.29
C GLU A 51 -12.41 2.55 14.11
N ARG A 52 -12.98 1.35 13.90
CA ARG A 52 -14.12 0.87 14.69
C ARG A 52 -13.77 0.67 16.15
N LEU A 53 -12.61 0.09 16.45
CA LEU A 53 -12.15 -0.09 17.82
C LEU A 53 -11.94 1.25 18.53
N GLU A 54 -11.38 2.24 17.83
CA GLU A 54 -11.22 3.60 18.34
C GLU A 54 -12.58 4.27 18.61
N GLU A 55 -13.55 4.11 17.72
CA GLU A 55 -14.92 4.59 17.94
C GLU A 55 -15.54 3.96 19.20
N PHE A 56 -15.48 2.63 19.34
CA PHE A 56 -15.98 1.94 20.54
C PHE A 56 -15.29 2.39 21.82
N ALA A 57 -13.96 2.52 21.80
CA ALA A 57 -13.19 2.98 22.95
C ALA A 57 -13.60 4.41 23.33
N SER A 58 -13.80 5.30 22.35
CA SER A 58 -14.24 6.68 22.59
C SER A 58 -15.61 6.74 23.28
N VAL A 59 -16.57 5.92 22.83
CA VAL A 59 -17.93 5.86 23.41
C VAL A 59 -17.89 5.27 24.81
N ALA A 60 -17.12 4.20 25.04
CA ALA A 60 -17.01 3.56 26.35
C ALA A 60 -16.29 4.42 27.39
N SER A 61 -15.37 5.28 26.96
CA SER A 61 -14.67 6.25 27.83
C SER A 61 -15.51 7.49 28.17
N TYR A 62 -16.70 7.63 27.58
CA TYR A 62 -17.61 8.73 27.92
C TYR A 62 -18.24 8.44 29.28
N ASP A 63 -17.65 9.00 30.34
CA ASP A 63 -18.19 8.99 31.70
C ASP A 63 -19.52 9.78 31.72
N PRO A 64 -20.70 9.13 31.89
CA PRO A 64 -21.96 9.84 31.92
C PRO A 64 -22.25 10.53 33.27
N GLU A 65 -21.36 10.39 34.26
CA GLU A 65 -21.57 10.89 35.63
C GLU A 65 -20.96 12.27 35.93
N ALA A 66 -20.44 12.99 34.92
CA ALA A 66 -20.07 14.41 35.10
C ALA A 66 -21.31 15.31 35.02
N ARG A 67 -22.22 15.22 36.00
CA ARG A 67 -23.26 16.22 36.23
C ARG A 67 -23.53 16.47 37.71
#